data_AF-A0A4Q7Y8Y1-F1
#
_entry.id   AF-A0A4Q7Y8Y1-F1
#
_cell.length_a   1.000
_cell.length_b   1.000
_cell.length_c   1.000
_cell.angle_alpha   90.00
_cell.angle_beta   90.00
_cell.angle_gamma   90.00
#
_symmetry.space_group_name_H-M   'P 1'
#
loop_
_entity.id
_entity.type
_entity.pdbx_description
1 polymer ?
#
loop_
_entity_poly.entity_id
_entity_poly.type
_entity_poly.pdbx_seq_one_letter_code
_entity_poly.pdbx_strand_id
1 'polypeptide(L)'
;MTEPFDPLAGAEAAFLQAAIKQRVRNIIRSYNHPADILAEPTQNSVDEVDEAVRSGAVDRGRIVVGIDCSNAKVSVEDNGRGISVENVKRLLAPDMTEKATLFKNGLSRGHKGVGLTFLAYGFNYFELESRTTQEHYRVRIENARQWVEDPDLDVPPIAALTRLGPDEGRLRETGTVLTIQVSDQTEPRNLARTFPSRDYSRTVLETQTAIGVYPKGSTLGSSSFDAQLDWRSSDGALSSCELKTTYRFPHLGLSKGPKVIDVGAYLASSPGVEPPLRLRKKHQAAYRFYGTDKLVTMVPDVVGVGDLLTDRAAVEVLLRKHSVTAYALAGYSAAYKDTLSKSWTVPMNRRLIGPSIRVATDGMISSWQRDLSLSHRGFNVERIWLIVHLNGVEPDLGRKDYPPQILELLNVLENPLADDIAREGAAFLIPTTRSGKSIDYEDPKVKATARKSDPLSVQTAEGLPTLRYLSEPREEQDVVALFNEMRGASILGHFRPVFFSGSYVYDSYLTYTPEEVAEEIRELLPASDGALPGRSLEGVAEFKYDLGEMLPDLVRELKTWSEIRWLVCWSASKATYTQGGLTVEVTTVRPEDSEYVGVTHIATLSTAGEAVVHVISLKSLIQALGERED
;
A
#
# COMPACT_ATOMS: atom_id res chain seq x y z
N MET A 1 5.23 55.06 -20.13
CA MET A 1 5.17 55.32 -18.67
C MET A 1 4.51 54.10 -18.05
N THR A 2 5.22 53.36 -17.21
CA THR A 2 4.66 52.24 -16.42
C THR A 2 4.42 52.75 -15.01
N GLU A 3 3.16 52.80 -14.60
CA GLU A 3 2.77 53.22 -13.27
C GLU A 3 2.78 51.98 -12.36
N PRO A 4 3.70 51.89 -11.38
CA PRO A 4 3.70 50.78 -10.45
C PRO A 4 2.48 50.89 -9.53
N PHE A 5 1.64 49.87 -9.53
CA PHE A 5 0.58 49.72 -8.54
C PHE A 5 0.90 48.49 -7.67
N ASP A 6 0.59 48.59 -6.38
CA ASP A 6 0.62 47.44 -5.49
C ASP A 6 -0.73 46.70 -5.64
N PRO A 7 -0.74 45.46 -6.18
CA PRO A 7 -1.98 44.70 -6.37
C PRO A 7 -2.67 44.32 -5.05
N LEU A 8 -2.04 44.56 -3.90
CA LEU A 8 -2.55 44.24 -2.57
C LEU A 8 -3.01 45.47 -1.78
N ALA A 9 -2.82 46.69 -2.30
CA ALA A 9 -3.09 47.95 -1.58
C ALA A 9 -4.59 48.26 -1.33
N GLY A 10 -5.50 47.34 -1.67
CA GLY A 10 -6.96 47.47 -1.44
C GLY A 10 -7.57 46.31 -0.63
N ALA A 11 -6.76 45.45 0.01
CA ALA A 11 -7.29 44.33 0.78
C ALA A 11 -7.96 44.82 2.08
N GLU A 12 -9.28 45.04 2.03
CA GLU A 12 -10.11 45.36 3.19
C GLU A 12 -10.19 44.19 4.21
N ALA A 13 -10.66 44.47 5.43
CA ALA A 13 -10.80 43.48 6.50
C ALA A 13 -11.66 42.25 6.11
N ALA A 14 -12.61 42.41 5.19
CA ALA A 14 -13.42 41.31 4.65
C ALA A 14 -12.59 40.32 3.81
N PHE A 15 -11.61 40.81 3.04
CA PHE A 15 -10.69 39.96 2.29
C PHE A 15 -9.81 39.12 3.22
N LEU A 16 -9.37 39.70 4.35
CA LEU A 16 -8.60 38.99 5.35
C LEU A 16 -9.38 37.84 5.98
N GLN A 17 -10.65 38.04 6.33
CA GLN A 17 -11.52 36.99 6.88
C GLN A 17 -11.76 35.86 5.87
N ALA A 18 -12.06 36.19 4.61
CA ALA A 18 -12.21 35.20 3.55
C ALA A 18 -10.93 34.39 3.32
N ALA A 19 -9.76 35.05 3.36
CA ALA A 19 -8.46 34.40 3.24
C ALA A 19 -8.15 33.45 4.41
N ILE A 20 -8.47 33.85 5.66
CA ILE A 20 -8.34 33.00 6.85
C ILE A 20 -9.24 31.77 6.72
N LYS A 21 -10.52 31.96 6.39
CA LYS A 21 -11.50 30.89 6.18
C LYS A 21 -11.04 29.90 5.12
N GLN A 22 -10.56 30.40 3.97
CA GLN A 22 -10.03 29.55 2.90
C GLN A 22 -8.78 28.77 3.34
N ARG A 23 -7.91 29.37 4.15
CA ARG A 23 -6.72 28.70 4.69
C ARG A 23 -7.08 27.59 5.66
N VAL A 24 -8.00 27.84 6.59
CA VAL A 24 -8.54 26.82 7.50
C VAL A 24 -9.18 25.68 6.71
N ARG A 25 -9.95 25.99 5.65
CA ARG A 25 -10.53 25.00 4.74
C ARG A 25 -9.45 24.13 4.08
N ASN A 26 -8.35 24.73 3.62
CA ASN A 26 -7.22 24.00 3.03
C ASN A 26 -6.54 23.08 4.06
N ILE A 27 -6.35 23.56 5.31
CA ILE A 27 -5.83 22.74 6.41
C ILE A 27 -6.75 21.55 6.64
N ILE A 28 -8.06 21.75 6.80
CA ILE A 28 -8.98 20.64 7.05
C ILE A 28 -8.98 19.65 5.87
N ARG A 29 -8.93 20.12 4.62
CA ARG A 29 -8.82 19.25 3.43
C ARG A 29 -7.53 18.47 3.38
N SER A 30 -6.45 18.95 3.99
CA SER A 30 -5.21 18.18 4.12
C SER A 30 -5.33 17.04 5.13
N TYR A 31 -6.38 16.99 5.96
CA TYR A 31 -6.71 15.87 6.86
C TYR A 31 -7.86 15.04 6.29
N ASN A 32 -7.58 13.79 5.94
CA ASN A 32 -8.50 12.95 5.14
C ASN A 32 -8.41 11.46 5.51
N HIS A 33 -7.47 11.08 6.38
CA HIS A 33 -7.37 9.72 6.86
C HIS A 33 -8.21 9.62 8.14
N PRO A 34 -9.10 8.62 8.28
CA PRO A 34 -10.00 8.56 9.44
C PRO A 34 -9.29 8.47 10.79
N ALA A 35 -8.03 8.01 10.81
CA ALA A 35 -7.21 7.97 12.04
C ALA A 35 -6.68 9.35 12.46
N ASP A 36 -6.74 10.39 11.60
CA ASP A 36 -6.23 11.74 11.89
C ASP A 36 -6.90 12.33 13.15
N ILE A 37 -8.18 12.00 13.39
CA ILE A 37 -8.94 12.44 14.58
C ILE A 37 -8.42 11.84 15.89
N LEU A 38 -7.65 10.75 15.82
CA LEU A 38 -6.98 10.12 16.95
C LEU A 38 -5.50 10.53 16.98
N ALA A 39 -4.85 10.60 15.82
CA ALA A 39 -3.42 10.84 15.69
C ALA A 39 -3.00 12.21 16.23
N GLU A 40 -3.71 13.27 15.86
CA GLU A 40 -3.39 14.65 16.27
C GLU A 40 -3.53 14.89 17.78
N PRO A 41 -4.67 14.57 18.44
CA PRO A 41 -4.79 14.81 19.88
C PRO A 41 -3.87 13.88 20.69
N THR A 42 -3.66 12.62 20.25
CA THR A 42 -2.70 11.75 20.93
C THR A 42 -1.25 12.21 20.79
N GLN A 43 -0.87 12.81 19.65
CA GLN A 43 0.43 13.45 19.51
C GLN A 43 0.61 14.57 20.53
N ASN A 44 -0.35 15.48 20.61
CA ASN A 44 -0.28 16.60 21.55
C ASN A 44 -0.15 16.11 22.99
N SER A 45 -0.92 15.09 23.36
CA SER A 45 -0.85 14.48 24.69
C SER A 45 0.50 13.80 24.96
N VAL A 46 1.06 13.04 24.01
CA VAL A 46 2.39 12.42 24.17
C VAL A 46 3.48 13.48 24.31
N ASP A 47 3.45 14.54 23.51
CA ASP A 47 4.42 15.64 23.60
C ASP A 47 4.39 16.33 24.97
N GLU A 48 3.19 16.61 25.51
CA GLU A 48 3.04 17.28 26.81
C GLU A 48 3.40 16.39 27.99
N VAL A 49 3.12 15.09 27.89
CA VAL A 49 3.50 14.09 28.88
C VAL A 49 5.01 13.84 28.87
N ASP A 50 5.63 13.70 27.70
CA ASP A 50 7.07 13.53 27.57
C ASP A 50 7.83 14.73 28.16
N GLU A 51 7.33 15.94 27.96
CA GLU A 51 7.90 17.13 28.58
C GLU A 51 7.71 17.14 30.10
N ALA A 52 6.51 16.78 30.59
CA ALA A 52 6.22 16.70 32.02
C ALA A 52 7.12 15.69 32.74
N VAL A 53 7.32 14.51 32.14
CA VAL A 53 8.23 13.49 32.68
C VAL A 53 9.68 13.99 32.65
N ARG A 54 10.11 14.59 31.53
CA ARG A 54 11.48 15.10 31.39
C ARG A 54 11.80 16.24 32.36
N SER A 55 10.82 17.09 32.66
CA SER A 55 10.97 18.17 33.64
C SER A 55 10.82 17.71 35.08
N GLY A 56 10.48 16.44 35.32
CA GLY A 56 10.20 15.90 36.65
C GLY A 56 8.89 16.41 37.27
N ALA A 57 7.95 16.90 36.46
CA ALA A 57 6.63 17.34 36.93
C ALA A 57 5.71 16.15 37.24
N VAL A 58 5.90 15.03 36.55
CA VAL A 58 5.26 13.75 36.82
C VAL A 58 6.29 12.63 36.70
N ASP A 59 6.20 11.60 37.55
CA ASP A 59 7.11 10.45 37.48
C ASP A 59 6.85 9.59 36.24
N ARG A 60 5.57 9.48 35.86
CA ARG A 60 5.10 8.69 34.73
C ARG A 60 3.86 9.32 34.11
N GLY A 61 3.85 9.33 32.79
CA GLY A 61 2.72 9.81 32.01
C GLY A 61 1.50 8.89 32.05
N ARG A 62 0.31 9.46 31.90
CA ARG A 62 -0.95 8.75 31.72
C ARG A 62 -1.71 9.41 30.58
N ILE A 63 -2.12 8.62 29.60
CA ILE A 63 -2.98 9.05 28.49
C ILE A 63 -4.22 8.16 28.43
N VAL A 64 -5.41 8.76 28.40
CA VAL A 64 -6.67 8.04 28.22
C VAL A 64 -7.33 8.50 26.93
N VAL A 65 -7.54 7.57 26.01
CA VAL A 65 -8.24 7.82 24.74
C VAL A 65 -9.67 7.30 24.86
N GLY A 66 -10.64 8.19 24.75
CA GLY A 66 -12.07 7.88 24.72
C GLY A 66 -12.62 7.89 23.29
N ILE A 67 -13.32 6.82 22.90
CA ILE A 67 -14.09 6.75 21.65
C ILE A 67 -15.52 6.39 22.02
N ASP A 68 -16.43 7.37 21.95
CA ASP A 68 -17.84 7.22 22.27
C ASP A 68 -18.69 7.21 21.00
N CYS A 69 -19.05 6.01 20.53
CA CYS A 69 -19.86 5.83 19.33
C CYS A 69 -21.34 6.21 19.55
N SER A 70 -21.83 6.19 20.79
CA SER A 70 -23.22 6.56 21.12
C SER A 70 -23.43 8.08 21.07
N ASN A 71 -22.42 8.85 21.50
CA ASN A 71 -22.46 10.32 21.50
C ASN A 71 -21.65 10.94 20.35
N ALA A 72 -21.07 10.12 19.47
CA ALA A 72 -20.21 10.54 18.37
C ALA A 72 -19.00 11.39 18.81
N LYS A 73 -18.44 11.11 20.00
CA LYS A 73 -17.34 11.89 20.59
C LYS A 73 -16.03 11.12 20.63
N VAL A 74 -14.94 11.84 20.39
CA VAL A 74 -13.58 11.39 20.69
C VAL A 74 -13.00 12.31 21.74
N SER A 75 -12.33 11.74 22.73
CA SER A 75 -11.59 12.51 23.73
C SER A 75 -10.20 11.95 23.96
N VAL A 76 -9.24 12.82 24.26
CA VAL A 76 -7.93 12.41 24.76
C VAL A 76 -7.64 13.21 26.01
N GLU A 77 -7.41 12.51 27.11
CA GLU A 77 -6.98 13.06 28.39
C GLU A 77 -5.51 12.70 28.63
N ASP A 78 -4.74 13.66 29.12
CA ASP A 78 -3.39 13.45 29.62
C ASP A 78 -3.16 14.12 30.97
N ASN A 79 -2.17 13.62 31.71
CA ASN A 79 -1.65 14.24 32.93
C ASN A 79 -0.37 15.07 32.67
N GLY A 80 -0.25 15.66 31.48
CA GLY A 80 0.88 16.49 31.11
C GLY A 80 0.90 17.83 31.86
N ARG A 81 1.64 18.81 31.32
CA ARG A 81 1.82 20.12 31.97
C ARG A 81 0.56 21.01 31.95
N GLY A 82 -0.41 20.67 31.11
CA GLY A 82 -1.51 21.55 30.74
C GLY A 82 -1.07 22.71 29.85
N ILE A 83 -2.05 23.46 29.35
CA ILE A 83 -1.89 24.64 28.49
C ILE A 83 -2.39 25.87 29.28
N SER A 84 -1.66 26.98 29.25
CA SER A 84 -2.10 28.24 29.86
C SER A 84 -3.15 28.95 29.00
N VAL A 85 -3.96 29.83 29.61
CA VAL A 85 -4.96 30.61 28.86
C VAL A 85 -4.34 31.51 27.80
N GLU A 86 -3.15 32.05 28.05
CA GLU A 86 -2.43 32.84 27.04
C GLU A 86 -2.05 31.99 25.83
N ASN A 87 -1.52 30.79 26.07
CA ASN A 87 -1.09 29.89 25.01
C ASN A 87 -2.27 29.33 24.22
N VAL A 88 -3.37 28.93 24.87
CA VAL A 88 -4.53 28.38 24.15
C VAL A 88 -5.17 29.41 23.23
N LYS A 89 -5.22 30.69 23.64
CA LYS A 89 -5.74 31.78 22.79
C LYS A 89 -4.89 31.94 21.53
N ARG A 90 -3.56 31.82 21.64
CA ARG A 90 -2.64 31.88 20.50
C ARG A 90 -2.75 30.64 19.61
N LEU A 91 -2.87 29.46 20.20
CA LEU A 91 -2.90 28.19 19.45
C LEU A 91 -4.23 27.97 18.70
N LEU A 92 -5.35 28.47 19.25
CA LEU A 92 -6.66 28.39 18.61
C LEU A 92 -6.90 29.50 17.57
N ALA A 93 -6.12 30.56 17.58
CA ALA A 93 -6.24 31.65 16.62
C ALA A 93 -5.67 31.19 15.26
N PRO A 94 -6.51 31.06 14.21
CA PRO A 94 -6.04 30.66 12.90
C PRO A 94 -5.07 31.73 12.36
N ASP A 95 -3.90 31.29 11.89
CA ASP A 95 -2.86 32.13 11.24
C ASP A 95 -2.12 33.15 12.15
N MET A 96 -2.43 33.26 13.44
CA MET A 96 -1.72 34.18 14.37
C MET A 96 -0.39 33.64 14.92
N THR A 97 0.05 32.45 14.48
CA THR A 97 1.41 32.00 14.81
C THR A 97 2.40 32.74 13.93
N GLU A 98 2.95 33.85 14.45
CA GLU A 98 4.04 34.59 13.82
C GLU A 98 5.23 33.65 13.57
N LYS A 99 5.27 33.04 12.38
CA LYS A 99 6.37 32.18 11.93
C LYS A 99 7.71 32.93 11.96
N ALA A 100 7.74 34.25 11.86
CA ALA A 100 8.99 35.02 11.86
C ALA A 100 9.64 35.16 13.25
N THR A 101 8.83 35.26 14.32
CA THR A 101 9.29 35.60 15.68
C THR A 101 9.58 34.35 16.50
N LEU A 102 8.83 33.26 16.27
CA LEU A 102 9.03 31.97 16.91
C LEU A 102 10.26 31.20 16.40
N PHE A 103 10.62 31.37 15.12
CA PHE A 103 11.84 30.76 14.54
C PHE A 103 13.13 31.31 15.16
N LYS A 104 13.13 32.55 15.67
CA LYS A 104 14.31 33.15 16.31
C LYS A 104 14.56 32.67 17.75
N ASN A 105 13.55 32.15 18.42
CA ASN A 105 13.64 31.76 19.84
C ASN A 105 13.66 30.24 20.07
N GLY A 106 13.72 29.41 19.02
CA GLY A 106 13.85 27.95 19.16
C GLY A 106 12.67 27.25 19.86
N LEU A 107 11.54 27.93 20.04
CA LEU A 107 10.42 27.51 20.90
C LEU A 107 9.18 27.00 20.14
N SER A 108 9.21 26.95 18.81
CA SER A 108 8.09 26.42 18.02
C SER A 108 8.55 25.26 17.16
N ARG A 109 8.27 24.04 17.63
CA ARG A 109 8.11 22.88 16.74
C ARG A 109 6.92 23.20 15.82
N GLY A 110 7.19 23.37 14.52
CA GLY A 110 6.41 24.16 13.56
C GLY A 110 5.00 23.66 13.18
N HIS A 111 4.42 22.71 13.92
CA HIS A 111 3.14 22.05 13.56
C HIS A 111 2.06 22.08 14.65
N LYS A 112 2.36 22.49 15.90
CA LYS A 112 1.37 22.51 16.99
C LYS A 112 0.11 23.34 16.67
N GLY A 113 0.26 24.41 15.87
CA GLY A 113 -0.87 25.27 15.47
C GLY A 113 -1.76 24.68 14.37
N VAL A 114 -1.22 23.86 13.46
CA VAL A 114 -1.99 23.31 12.32
C VAL A 114 -2.89 22.17 12.77
N GLY A 115 -2.36 21.24 13.58
CA GLY A 115 -3.14 20.14 14.15
C GLY A 115 -4.26 20.62 15.07
N LEU A 116 -4.00 21.61 15.93
CA LEU A 116 -5.05 22.19 16.77
C LEU A 116 -6.10 22.97 15.95
N THR A 117 -5.69 23.65 14.88
CA THR A 117 -6.64 24.28 13.94
C THR A 117 -7.55 23.22 13.31
N PHE A 118 -7.00 22.09 12.86
CA PHE A 118 -7.82 20.97 12.38
C PHE A 118 -8.81 20.48 13.42
N LEU A 119 -8.39 20.28 14.69
CA LEU A 119 -9.30 19.82 15.75
C LEU A 119 -10.35 20.86 16.14
N ALA A 120 -10.01 22.15 16.12
CA ALA A 120 -10.92 23.22 16.49
C ALA A 120 -11.97 23.52 15.41
N TYR A 121 -11.57 23.50 14.13
CA TYR A 121 -12.40 23.92 13.01
C TYR A 121 -12.88 22.77 12.10
N GLY A 122 -12.32 21.57 12.25
CA GLY A 122 -12.75 20.36 11.54
C GLY A 122 -14.06 19.78 12.06
N PHE A 123 -14.56 20.26 13.21
CA PHE A 123 -15.73 19.72 13.91
C PHE A 123 -16.69 20.84 14.33
N ASN A 124 -17.97 20.52 14.50
CA ASN A 124 -18.97 21.47 15.03
C ASN A 124 -18.94 21.58 16.55
N TYR A 125 -18.22 20.70 17.23
CA TYR A 125 -18.01 20.78 18.65
C TYR A 125 -16.55 20.46 18.95
N PHE A 126 -15.89 21.42 19.59
CA PHE A 126 -14.56 21.31 20.15
C PHE A 126 -14.61 21.80 21.60
N GLU A 127 -14.07 21.00 22.51
CA GLU A 127 -13.86 21.37 23.90
C GLU A 127 -12.43 21.04 24.32
N LEU A 128 -11.78 21.98 24.99
CA LEU A 128 -10.49 21.78 25.63
C LEU A 128 -10.61 22.20 27.09
N GLU A 129 -10.46 21.25 28.00
CA GLU A 129 -10.25 21.50 29.42
C GLU A 129 -8.76 21.40 29.70
N SER A 130 -8.20 22.36 30.44
CA SER A 130 -6.79 22.38 30.77
C SER A 130 -6.58 22.82 32.20
N ARG A 131 -5.72 22.08 32.90
CA ARG A 131 -5.30 22.39 34.25
C ARG A 131 -3.78 22.48 34.28
N THR A 132 -3.29 23.64 34.68
CA THR A 132 -1.88 23.90 35.00
C THR A 132 -1.74 24.03 36.51
N THR A 133 -0.54 24.29 37.01
CA THR A 133 -0.32 24.59 38.44
C THR A 133 -0.97 25.92 38.87
N GLN A 134 -1.35 26.79 37.94
CA GLN A 134 -1.85 28.15 38.21
C GLN A 134 -3.30 28.34 37.78
N GLU A 135 -3.76 27.63 36.77
CA GLU A 135 -5.04 27.88 36.11
C GLU A 135 -5.80 26.57 35.85
N HIS A 136 -7.12 26.59 36.04
CA HIS A 136 -8.03 25.56 35.58
C HIS A 136 -9.14 26.21 34.76
N TYR A 137 -9.33 25.76 33.52
CA TYR A 137 -10.33 26.35 32.65
C TYR A 137 -10.80 25.36 31.58
N ARG A 138 -11.88 25.75 30.92
CA ARG A 138 -12.43 25.09 29.74
C ARG A 138 -12.65 26.11 28.63
N VAL A 139 -12.31 25.73 27.41
CA VAL A 139 -12.63 26.46 26.18
C VAL A 139 -13.57 25.61 25.34
N ARG A 140 -14.62 26.21 24.79
CA ARG A 140 -15.56 25.57 23.86
C ARG A 140 -15.68 26.38 22.58
N ILE A 141 -15.71 25.69 21.45
CA ILE A 141 -16.02 26.26 20.15
C ILE A 141 -17.13 25.40 19.54
N GLU A 142 -18.22 26.05 19.14
CA GLU A 142 -19.38 25.42 18.51
C GLU A 142 -19.55 25.94 17.08
N ASN A 143 -20.12 25.11 16.20
CA ASN A 143 -20.42 25.40 14.80
C ASN A 143 -19.21 25.83 13.95
N ALA A 144 -18.00 25.43 14.35
CA ALA A 144 -16.78 25.84 13.64
C ALA A 144 -16.66 25.20 12.25
N ARG A 145 -16.99 23.90 12.12
CA ARG A 145 -17.03 23.22 10.83
C ARG A 145 -18.07 23.82 9.90
N GLN A 146 -19.25 24.15 10.42
CA GLN A 146 -20.32 24.81 9.69
C GLN A 146 -19.84 26.18 9.15
N TRP A 147 -19.18 26.99 9.99
CA TRP A 147 -18.59 28.25 9.55
C TRP A 147 -17.63 28.04 8.37
N VAL A 148 -16.74 27.04 8.42
CA VAL A 148 -15.78 26.78 7.33
C VAL A 148 -16.48 26.38 6.03
N GLU A 149 -17.52 25.56 6.07
CA GLU A 149 -18.17 25.00 4.87
C GLU A 149 -19.24 25.92 4.27
N ASP A 150 -19.95 26.69 5.09
CA ASP A 150 -21.03 27.57 4.65
C ASP A 150 -20.47 28.89 4.09
N PRO A 151 -20.57 29.17 2.77
CA PRO A 151 -20.03 30.39 2.19
C PRO A 151 -20.70 31.66 2.72
N ASP A 152 -21.94 31.58 3.23
CA ASP A 152 -22.74 32.72 3.67
C ASP A 152 -22.44 33.13 5.13
N LEU A 153 -21.66 32.31 5.87
CA LEU A 153 -21.24 32.59 7.24
C LEU A 153 -19.88 33.29 7.29
N ASP A 154 -19.86 34.62 7.26
CA ASP A 154 -18.61 35.41 7.32
C ASP A 154 -18.05 35.61 8.72
N VAL A 155 -18.89 35.44 9.76
CA VAL A 155 -18.46 35.64 11.15
C VAL A 155 -17.86 34.36 11.72
N PRO A 156 -16.57 34.36 12.13
CA PRO A 156 -15.94 33.17 12.72
C PRO A 156 -16.58 32.81 14.08
N PRO A 157 -16.57 31.52 14.46
CA PRO A 157 -17.11 31.08 15.74
C PRO A 157 -16.31 31.69 16.90
N ILE A 158 -17.02 32.07 17.97
CA ILE A 158 -16.41 32.65 19.16
C ILE A 158 -16.08 31.53 20.15
N ALA A 159 -14.84 31.49 20.61
CA ALA A 159 -14.42 30.58 21.67
C ALA A 159 -14.92 31.06 23.04
N ALA A 160 -15.73 30.24 23.71
CA ALA A 160 -16.22 30.49 25.06
C ALA A 160 -15.22 29.94 26.09
N LEU A 161 -14.63 30.81 26.91
CA LEU A 161 -13.71 30.44 27.99
C LEU A 161 -14.40 30.53 29.34
N THR A 162 -14.38 29.43 30.10
CA THR A 162 -14.90 29.34 31.46
C THR A 162 -13.77 28.95 32.41
N ARG A 163 -13.53 29.76 33.45
CA ARG A 163 -12.64 29.38 34.56
C ARG A 163 -13.35 28.36 35.43
N LEU A 164 -12.64 27.31 35.82
CA LEU A 164 -13.18 26.22 36.63
C LEU A 164 -12.60 26.30 38.06
N GLY A 165 -13.44 26.00 39.05
CA GLY A 165 -13.02 25.83 40.44
C GLY A 165 -12.13 24.58 40.65
N PRO A 166 -11.58 24.40 41.88
CA PRO A 166 -10.70 23.26 42.19
C PRO A 166 -11.34 21.88 42.00
N ASP A 167 -12.63 21.77 42.32
CA ASP A 167 -13.43 20.52 42.26
C ASP A 167 -14.34 20.43 41.02
N GLU A 168 -14.40 21.50 40.22
CA GLU A 168 -15.11 21.50 38.95
C GLU A 168 -14.27 20.80 37.87
N GLY A 169 -14.89 20.41 36.76
CA GLY A 169 -14.18 19.77 35.64
C GLY A 169 -13.87 18.28 35.83
N ARG A 170 -13.17 17.73 34.83
CA ARG A 170 -12.65 16.37 34.75
C ARG A 170 -11.25 16.25 35.36
N LEU A 171 -10.42 17.29 35.24
CA LEU A 171 -9.03 17.26 35.68
C LEU A 171 -8.87 17.56 37.18
N ARG A 172 -8.26 16.62 37.90
CA ARG A 172 -7.89 16.79 39.32
C ARG A 172 -6.45 17.27 39.52
N GLU A 173 -5.60 17.01 38.54
CA GLU A 173 -4.18 17.33 38.52
C GLU A 173 -3.84 18.07 37.22
N THR A 174 -2.57 18.43 37.03
CA THR A 174 -2.15 19.05 35.76
C THR A 174 -2.42 18.13 34.59
N GLY A 175 -2.85 18.70 33.47
CA GLY A 175 -3.22 17.92 32.31
C GLY A 175 -4.10 18.68 31.32
N THR A 176 -4.48 17.98 30.27
CA THR A 176 -5.40 18.48 29.24
C THR A 176 -6.42 17.40 28.91
N VAL A 177 -7.67 17.79 28.68
CA VAL A 177 -8.67 16.94 28.02
C VAL A 177 -9.19 17.65 26.79
N LEU A 178 -8.91 17.08 25.63
CA LEU A 178 -9.48 17.53 24.36
C LEU A 178 -10.66 16.64 24.01
N THR A 179 -11.76 17.23 23.54
CA THR A 179 -12.96 16.50 23.10
C THR A 179 -13.48 17.11 21.81
N ILE A 180 -13.73 16.26 20.82
CA ILE A 180 -14.36 16.62 19.54
C ILE A 180 -15.58 15.75 19.29
N GLN A 181 -16.55 16.26 18.53
CA GLN A 181 -17.74 15.50 18.12
C GLN A 181 -17.83 15.42 16.60
N VAL A 182 -17.98 14.20 16.09
CA VAL A 182 -18.21 13.97 14.65
C VAL A 182 -19.68 14.17 14.30
N SER A 183 -19.94 14.50 13.04
CA SER A 183 -21.28 14.66 12.47
C SER A 183 -21.25 14.35 10.97
N ASP A 184 -22.37 14.46 10.28
CA ASP A 184 -22.45 14.21 8.83
C ASP A 184 -21.60 15.17 7.98
N GLN A 185 -21.15 16.30 8.57
CA GLN A 185 -20.31 17.31 7.92
C GLN A 185 -18.80 17.13 8.19
N THR A 186 -18.41 16.16 9.02
CA THR A 186 -17.02 15.92 9.41
C THR A 186 -16.44 14.70 8.72
N GLU A 187 -15.11 14.56 8.71
CA GLU A 187 -14.45 13.33 8.27
C GLU A 187 -13.63 12.76 9.44
N PRO A 188 -13.92 11.55 9.92
CA PRO A 188 -15.02 10.68 9.53
C PRO A 188 -16.40 11.20 9.98
N ARG A 189 -17.46 10.73 9.31
CA ARG A 189 -18.86 11.08 9.64
C ARG A 189 -19.47 10.26 10.78
N ASN A 190 -18.99 9.04 10.99
CA ASN A 190 -19.58 8.08 11.92
C ASN A 190 -18.50 7.25 12.62
N LEU A 191 -18.43 7.34 13.95
CA LEU A 191 -17.43 6.61 14.74
C LEU A 191 -17.68 5.10 14.76
N ALA A 192 -18.92 4.64 14.86
CA ALA A 192 -19.22 3.20 14.88
C ALA A 192 -18.80 2.52 13.57
N ARG A 193 -19.03 3.18 12.43
CA ARG A 193 -18.54 2.70 11.14
C ARG A 193 -17.02 2.78 11.08
N THR A 194 -16.39 3.84 11.58
CA THR A 194 -14.94 4.06 11.45
C THR A 194 -14.11 3.23 12.43
N PHE A 195 -14.62 2.99 13.62
CA PHE A 195 -13.96 2.31 14.73
C PHE A 195 -14.90 1.24 15.30
N PRO A 196 -15.20 0.18 14.51
CA PRO A 196 -16.31 -0.74 14.76
C PRO A 196 -16.17 -1.61 16.00
N SER A 197 -14.98 -1.67 16.60
CA SER A 197 -14.75 -2.42 17.83
C SER A 197 -13.63 -1.81 18.66
N ARG A 198 -13.61 -2.12 19.96
CA ARG A 198 -12.50 -1.79 20.86
C ARG A 198 -11.17 -2.32 20.33
N ASP A 199 -11.12 -3.58 19.90
CA ASP A 199 -9.87 -4.22 19.48
C ASP A 199 -9.32 -3.65 18.15
N TYR A 200 -10.21 -3.27 17.23
CA TYR A 200 -9.80 -2.54 16.03
C TYR A 200 -9.27 -1.14 16.38
N SER A 201 -9.97 -0.43 17.26
CA SER A 201 -9.57 0.92 17.72
C SER A 201 -8.21 0.90 18.42
N ARG A 202 -7.99 -0.10 19.28
CA ARG A 202 -6.69 -0.39 19.88
C ARG A 202 -5.62 -0.56 18.81
N THR A 203 -5.87 -1.37 17.78
CA THR A 203 -4.90 -1.58 16.70
C THR A 203 -4.60 -0.27 15.96
N VAL A 204 -5.59 0.59 15.70
CA VAL A 204 -5.34 1.90 15.10
C VAL A 204 -4.43 2.76 15.99
N LEU A 205 -4.70 2.84 17.29
CA LEU A 205 -3.88 3.62 18.23
C LEU A 205 -2.42 3.08 18.30
N GLU A 206 -2.25 1.77 18.37
CA GLU A 206 -0.92 1.14 18.46
C GLU A 206 -0.10 1.20 17.15
N THR A 207 -0.69 1.62 16.02
CA THR A 207 -0.06 1.50 14.68
C THR A 207 -0.18 2.73 13.77
N GLN A 208 -1.02 3.70 14.13
CA GLN A 208 -1.28 4.90 13.33
C GLN A 208 -1.14 6.19 14.15
N THR A 209 -0.91 6.10 15.46
CA THR A 209 -0.83 7.29 16.32
C THR A 209 0.42 7.31 17.18
N ALA A 210 0.57 8.41 17.94
CA ALA A 210 1.63 8.62 18.91
C ALA A 210 1.70 7.57 20.02
N ILE A 211 0.61 6.85 20.27
CA ILE A 211 0.55 5.81 21.30
C ILE A 211 1.52 4.68 20.97
N GLY A 212 1.55 4.22 19.71
CA GLY A 212 2.48 3.19 19.26
C GLY A 212 3.88 3.74 19.00
N VAL A 213 4.69 3.93 20.05
CA VAL A 213 6.03 4.50 19.92
C VAL A 213 6.98 3.54 19.20
N TYR A 214 7.54 4.00 18.09
CA TYR A 214 8.65 3.31 17.42
C TYR A 214 9.92 3.42 18.29
N PRO A 215 10.53 2.30 18.70
CA PRO A 215 11.69 2.31 19.58
C PRO A 215 12.89 3.00 18.90
N LYS A 216 13.56 3.88 19.64
CA LYS A 216 14.82 4.49 19.20
C LYS A 216 15.96 3.48 19.35
N GLY A 217 16.14 2.61 18.36
CA GLY A 217 17.18 1.57 18.33
C GLY A 217 16.64 0.13 18.42
N SER A 218 17.54 -0.85 18.56
CA SER A 218 17.21 -2.28 18.58
C SER A 218 16.60 -2.79 19.89
N THR A 219 16.66 -1.99 20.95
CA THR A 219 16.01 -2.32 22.23
C THR A 219 14.62 -1.69 22.26
N LEU A 220 13.59 -2.52 22.44
CA LEU A 220 12.23 -2.10 22.79
C LEU A 220 12.28 -1.33 24.12
N GLY A 221 12.51 -0.02 24.06
CA GLY A 221 12.47 0.85 25.24
C GLY A 221 11.04 0.99 25.76
N SER A 222 10.89 1.11 27.08
CA SER A 222 9.62 1.50 27.68
C SER A 222 9.34 2.97 27.38
N SER A 223 8.11 3.28 26.96
CA SER A 223 7.63 4.66 26.92
C SER A 223 7.68 5.31 28.32
N SER A 224 7.70 6.64 28.31
CA SER A 224 7.57 7.49 29.51
C SER A 224 6.16 7.48 30.11
N PHE A 225 5.18 6.91 29.41
CA PHE A 225 3.76 6.96 29.74
C PHE A 225 3.08 5.60 29.65
N ASP A 226 1.96 5.47 30.35
CA ASP A 226 0.96 4.41 30.18
C ASP A 226 -0.26 4.94 29.41
N ALA A 227 -0.94 4.07 28.68
CA ALA A 227 -2.09 4.46 27.87
C ALA A 227 -3.27 3.49 28.02
N GLN A 228 -4.49 4.04 28.04
CA GLN A 228 -5.74 3.31 28.12
C GLN A 228 -6.69 3.74 26.99
N LEU A 229 -7.47 2.79 26.48
CA LEU A 229 -8.61 3.05 25.60
C LEU A 229 -9.90 2.79 26.35
N ASP A 230 -10.78 3.78 26.36
CA ASP A 230 -12.19 3.67 26.76
C ASP A 230 -13.06 3.71 25.50
N TRP A 231 -13.61 2.57 25.09
CA TRP A 231 -14.43 2.46 23.90
C TRP A 231 -15.89 2.21 24.27
N ARG A 232 -16.79 3.07 23.84
CA ARG A 232 -18.24 2.93 24.03
C ARG A 232 -18.92 2.62 22.69
N SER A 233 -19.66 1.52 22.62
CA SER A 233 -20.45 1.13 21.44
C SER A 233 -21.64 2.04 21.20
N SER A 234 -22.28 1.91 20.03
CA SER A 234 -23.47 2.69 19.67
C SER A 234 -24.68 2.47 20.59
N ASP A 235 -24.74 1.33 21.28
CA ASP A 235 -25.76 1.02 22.29
C ASP A 235 -25.42 1.58 23.69
N GLY A 236 -24.27 2.24 23.83
CA GLY A 236 -23.83 2.88 25.07
C GLY A 236 -23.00 1.99 26.00
N ALA A 237 -22.75 0.72 25.67
CA ALA A 237 -21.92 -0.16 26.50
C ALA A 237 -20.44 0.26 26.47
N LEU A 238 -19.83 0.42 27.65
CA LEU A 238 -18.43 0.81 27.81
C LEU A 238 -17.53 -0.42 27.94
N SER A 239 -16.42 -0.43 27.21
CA SER A 239 -15.35 -1.41 27.34
C SER A 239 -13.99 -0.72 27.34
N SER A 240 -13.18 -1.00 28.35
CA SER A 240 -11.84 -0.42 28.49
C SER A 240 -10.75 -1.46 28.26
N CYS A 241 -9.59 -1.04 27.78
CA CYS A 241 -8.38 -1.87 27.75
C CYS A 241 -7.10 -1.03 27.82
N GLU A 242 -6.05 -1.61 28.39
CA GLU A 242 -4.70 -1.05 28.31
C GLU A 242 -4.15 -1.14 26.89
N LEU A 243 -3.48 -0.06 26.47
CA LEU A 243 -2.82 0.06 25.18
C LEU A 243 -1.33 -0.24 25.33
N LYS A 244 -0.76 -0.91 24.33
CA LYS A 244 0.71 -1.00 24.25
C LYS A 244 1.25 0.32 23.73
N THR A 245 2.21 0.87 24.46
CA THR A 245 2.85 2.14 24.12
C THR A 245 4.07 1.98 23.22
N THR A 246 4.29 0.77 22.72
CA THR A 246 5.28 0.47 21.68
C THR A 246 4.55 0.15 20.39
N TYR A 247 5.10 0.60 19.27
CA TYR A 247 4.56 0.33 17.95
C TYR A 247 4.30 -1.16 17.77
N ARG A 248 3.08 -1.50 17.34
CA ARG A 248 2.71 -2.90 17.11
C ARG A 248 3.26 -3.35 15.76
N PHE A 249 4.52 -3.80 15.78
CA PHE A 249 5.19 -4.33 14.60
C PHE A 249 4.48 -5.58 14.03
N PRO A 250 4.56 -5.84 12.71
CA PRO A 250 3.92 -7.00 12.08
C PRO A 250 4.35 -8.38 12.60
N HIS A 251 5.42 -8.48 13.40
CA HIS A 251 5.82 -9.71 14.09
C HIS A 251 5.20 -9.88 15.49
N LEU A 252 4.45 -8.88 15.99
CA LEU A 252 3.88 -8.83 17.33
C LEU A 252 2.35 -9.03 17.32
N GLY A 253 1.79 -9.39 18.47
CA GLY A 253 0.34 -9.46 18.68
C GLY A 253 -0.37 -10.47 17.78
N LEU A 254 0.31 -11.57 17.45
CA LEU A 254 -0.20 -12.67 16.64
C LEU A 254 -0.97 -13.64 17.52
N SER A 255 -2.09 -14.21 17.02
CA SER A 255 -2.78 -15.30 17.71
C SER A 255 -1.86 -16.52 17.83
N LYS A 256 -2.16 -17.48 18.72
CA LYS A 256 -1.37 -18.73 18.80
C LYS A 256 -1.38 -19.42 17.42
N GLY A 257 -0.28 -19.35 16.67
CA GLY A 257 -0.23 -19.93 15.32
C GLY A 257 1.02 -19.54 14.51
N PRO A 258 1.23 -18.25 14.20
CA PRO A 258 2.33 -17.84 13.33
C PRO A 258 3.67 -17.90 14.05
N LYS A 259 4.60 -18.70 13.50
CA LYS A 259 5.99 -18.70 13.96
C LYS A 259 6.75 -17.60 13.24
N VAL A 260 7.29 -16.65 13.98
CA VAL A 260 8.07 -15.54 13.44
C VAL A 260 9.45 -15.55 14.09
N ILE A 261 10.50 -15.28 13.31
CA ILE A 261 11.89 -15.29 13.79
C ILE A 261 12.55 -13.91 13.65
N ASP A 262 13.27 -13.52 14.70
CA ASP A 262 14.24 -12.43 14.63
C ASP A 262 15.54 -12.96 14.01
N VAL A 263 15.74 -12.69 12.72
CA VAL A 263 16.92 -13.13 12.00
C VAL A 263 18.15 -12.31 12.40
N GLY A 264 17.95 -11.05 12.77
CA GLY A 264 19.03 -10.19 13.27
C GLY A 264 19.64 -10.73 14.56
N ALA A 265 18.79 -11.07 15.54
CA ALA A 265 19.23 -11.67 16.80
C ALA A 265 19.87 -13.06 16.60
N TYR A 266 19.33 -13.88 15.69
CA TYR A 266 19.94 -15.16 15.36
C TYR A 266 21.34 -14.99 14.77
N LEU A 267 21.51 -14.15 13.75
CA LEU A 267 22.80 -13.94 13.09
C LEU A 267 23.84 -13.29 14.00
N ALA A 268 23.41 -12.43 14.93
CA ALA A 268 24.29 -11.86 15.94
C ALA A 268 24.83 -12.92 16.93
N SER A 269 24.02 -13.90 17.28
CA SER A 269 24.39 -14.97 18.21
C SER A 269 25.01 -16.21 17.54
N SER A 270 24.86 -16.35 16.22
CA SER A 270 25.35 -17.49 15.43
C SER A 270 25.90 -17.04 14.06
N PRO A 271 26.98 -16.25 14.02
CA PRO A 271 27.50 -15.68 12.77
C PRO A 271 28.01 -16.77 11.82
N GLY A 272 27.50 -16.79 10.58
CA GLY A 272 27.93 -17.75 9.54
C GLY A 272 27.53 -19.21 9.80
N VAL A 273 26.66 -19.47 10.78
CA VAL A 273 26.18 -20.81 11.12
C VAL A 273 24.85 -21.07 10.42
N GLU A 274 24.73 -22.22 9.76
CA GLU A 274 23.48 -22.67 9.17
C GLU A 274 22.39 -22.91 10.23
N PRO A 275 21.13 -22.53 9.97
CA PRO A 275 20.05 -22.74 10.91
C PRO A 275 19.87 -24.21 11.29
N PRO A 276 19.74 -24.55 12.58
CA PRO A 276 19.48 -25.92 12.99
C PRO A 276 18.13 -26.40 12.42
N LEU A 277 18.00 -27.72 12.21
CA LEU A 277 16.80 -28.34 11.60
C LEU A 277 15.47 -27.90 12.23
N ARG A 278 15.46 -27.59 13.54
CA ARG A 278 14.28 -27.10 14.27
C ARG A 278 13.79 -25.71 13.83
N LEU A 279 14.67 -24.88 13.27
CA LEU A 279 14.36 -23.52 12.81
C LEU A 279 14.22 -23.42 11.29
N ARG A 280 14.92 -24.31 10.56
CA ARG A 280 14.96 -24.33 9.10
C ARG A 280 13.58 -24.55 8.50
N LYS A 281 13.13 -23.63 7.64
CA LYS A 281 11.87 -23.72 6.88
C LYS A 281 10.61 -23.92 7.75
N LYS A 282 10.56 -23.33 8.95
CA LYS A 282 9.45 -23.47 9.92
C LYS A 282 8.70 -22.17 10.23
N HIS A 283 9.17 -21.02 9.75
CA HIS A 283 8.64 -19.71 10.12
C HIS A 283 7.73 -19.13 9.03
N GLN A 284 6.64 -18.50 9.42
CA GLN A 284 5.74 -17.76 8.54
C GLN A 284 6.26 -16.34 8.26
N ALA A 285 7.10 -15.79 9.12
CA ALA A 285 7.78 -14.54 8.84
C ALA A 285 9.17 -14.49 9.47
N ALA A 286 10.02 -13.64 8.91
CA ALA A 286 11.36 -13.35 9.37
C ALA A 286 11.49 -11.82 9.44
N TYR A 287 12.04 -11.29 10.53
CA TYR A 287 12.24 -9.85 10.68
C TYR A 287 13.63 -9.50 11.19
N ARG A 288 13.99 -8.23 11.02
CA ARG A 288 15.24 -7.66 11.50
C ARG A 288 15.12 -6.15 11.73
N PHE A 289 15.89 -5.66 12.68
CA PHE A 289 16.17 -4.23 12.87
C PHE A 289 17.57 -3.88 12.32
N TYR A 290 17.65 -2.72 11.68
CA TYR A 290 18.85 -2.16 11.06
C TYR A 290 19.23 -0.87 11.77
N GLY A 291 20.44 -0.84 12.32
CA GLY A 291 21.04 0.39 12.84
C GLY A 291 21.69 1.20 11.72
N THR A 292 21.97 2.47 11.99
CA THR A 292 22.54 3.42 11.03
C THR A 292 23.80 2.90 10.35
N ASP A 293 24.73 2.30 11.10
CA ASP A 293 25.97 1.78 10.51
C ASP A 293 25.72 0.65 9.52
N LYS A 294 24.79 -0.26 9.81
CA LYS A 294 24.42 -1.32 8.87
C LYS A 294 23.79 -0.73 7.60
N LEU A 295 22.92 0.28 7.73
CA LEU A 295 22.33 0.96 6.58
C LEU A 295 23.39 1.62 5.69
N VAL A 296 24.41 2.26 6.26
CA VAL A 296 25.54 2.85 5.51
C VAL A 296 26.30 1.79 4.70
N THR A 297 26.46 0.57 5.22
CA THR A 297 27.07 -0.55 4.47
C THR A 297 26.20 -1.10 3.35
N MET A 298 24.89 -0.83 3.38
CA MET A 298 23.92 -1.31 2.40
C MET A 298 23.67 -0.31 1.27
N VAL A 299 24.18 0.92 1.38
CA VAL A 299 24.08 1.93 0.31
C VAL A 299 24.86 1.43 -0.91
N PRO A 300 24.23 1.31 -2.09
CA PRO A 300 24.92 0.91 -3.31
C PRO A 300 26.05 1.88 -3.69
N ASP A 301 27.10 1.39 -4.36
CA ASP A 301 28.22 2.24 -4.80
C ASP A 301 27.82 3.24 -5.89
N VAL A 302 26.82 2.88 -6.71
CA VAL A 302 26.19 3.79 -7.67
C VAL A 302 24.86 4.25 -7.07
N VAL A 303 24.84 5.48 -6.56
CA VAL A 303 23.62 6.16 -6.11
C VAL A 303 23.21 7.12 -7.22
N GLY A 304 22.16 6.80 -7.96
CA GLY A 304 21.71 7.59 -9.10
C GLY A 304 20.20 7.53 -9.23
N VAL A 305 19.49 7.92 -8.17
CA VAL A 305 18.02 7.83 -8.12
C VAL A 305 17.35 9.21 -8.10
N GLY A 306 18.08 10.30 -7.87
CA GLY A 306 17.54 11.65 -7.85
C GLY A 306 18.58 12.76 -7.91
N ASP A 307 18.11 14.01 -7.86
CA ASP A 307 18.91 15.22 -8.06
C ASP A 307 19.59 15.70 -6.77
N LEU A 308 19.15 15.23 -5.60
CA LEU A 308 19.61 15.72 -4.29
C LEU A 308 20.62 14.78 -3.60
N LEU A 309 20.48 13.47 -3.77
CA LEU A 309 21.39 12.44 -3.25
C LEU A 309 22.23 11.83 -4.38
N THR A 310 23.21 12.61 -4.85
CA THR A 310 24.00 12.30 -6.05
C THR A 310 25.10 11.26 -5.85
N ASP A 311 25.49 10.97 -4.61
CA ASP A 311 26.54 10.00 -4.30
C ASP A 311 26.35 9.33 -2.93
N ARG A 312 27.14 8.28 -2.70
CA ARG A 312 27.12 7.50 -1.46
C ARG A 312 27.44 8.33 -0.22
N ALA A 313 28.31 9.32 -0.32
CA ALA A 313 28.71 10.16 0.82
C ALA A 313 27.56 11.06 1.26
N ALA A 314 26.80 11.63 0.32
CA ALA A 314 25.59 12.42 0.61
C ALA A 314 24.54 11.59 1.36
N VAL A 315 24.31 10.35 0.92
CA VAL A 315 23.40 9.41 1.61
C VAL A 315 23.90 9.09 3.02
N GLU A 316 25.19 8.81 3.19
CA GLU A 316 25.78 8.54 4.50
C GLU A 316 25.62 9.72 5.46
N VAL A 317 25.88 10.95 5.00
CA VAL A 317 25.70 12.17 5.79
C VAL A 317 24.25 12.26 6.27
N LEU A 318 23.27 12.02 5.40
CA LEU A 318 21.86 12.08 5.77
C LEU A 318 21.46 10.98 6.76
N LEU A 319 21.91 9.74 6.53
CA LEU A 319 21.70 8.61 7.43
C LEU A 319 22.21 8.91 8.84
N ARG A 320 23.43 9.46 8.95
CA ARG A 320 24.05 9.79 10.24
C ARG A 320 23.40 11.00 10.90
N LYS A 321 23.12 12.06 10.13
CA LYS A 321 22.47 13.28 10.61
C LYS A 321 21.15 12.99 11.31
N HIS A 322 20.36 12.07 10.77
CA HIS A 322 19.04 11.72 11.29
C HIS A 322 19.02 10.42 12.10
N SER A 323 20.20 9.86 12.44
CA SER A 323 20.33 8.59 13.17
C SER A 323 19.37 7.50 12.65
N VAL A 324 19.35 7.34 11.32
CA VAL A 324 18.33 6.54 10.65
C VAL A 324 18.42 5.09 11.10
N THR A 325 17.27 4.50 11.41
CA THR A 325 17.12 3.07 11.66
C THR A 325 16.03 2.51 10.77
N ALA A 326 16.02 1.20 10.57
CA ALA A 326 14.94 0.56 9.82
C ALA A 326 14.51 -0.76 10.46
N TYR A 327 13.26 -1.12 10.20
CA TYR A 327 12.70 -2.44 10.45
C TYR A 327 12.31 -3.06 9.11
N ALA A 328 12.64 -4.33 8.92
CA ALA A 328 12.17 -5.10 7.79
C ALA A 328 11.54 -6.42 8.26
N LEU A 329 10.47 -6.84 7.60
CA LEU A 329 9.90 -8.18 7.73
C LEU A 329 9.60 -8.76 6.36
N ALA A 330 10.00 -10.01 6.16
CA ALA A 330 9.61 -10.85 5.03
C ALA A 330 8.64 -11.94 5.51
N GLY A 331 7.44 -11.95 4.94
CA GLY A 331 6.48 -13.04 5.08
C GLY A 331 6.80 -14.20 4.15
N TYR A 332 6.43 -15.41 4.55
CA TYR A 332 6.58 -16.61 3.72
C TYR A 332 5.72 -16.50 2.45
N SER A 333 4.50 -15.96 2.56
CA SER A 333 3.56 -15.77 1.46
C SER A 333 2.74 -14.48 1.64
N ALA A 334 2.02 -14.07 0.59
CA ALA A 334 1.11 -12.91 0.66
C ALA A 334 0.00 -13.13 1.72
N ALA A 335 -0.34 -14.38 2.03
CA ALA A 335 -1.32 -14.74 3.06
C ALA A 335 -0.87 -14.40 4.50
N TYR A 336 0.40 -14.00 4.71
CA TYR A 336 0.82 -13.49 6.01
C TYR A 336 0.04 -12.22 6.39
N LYS A 337 -0.29 -11.37 5.41
CA LYS A 337 -1.14 -10.19 5.63
C LYS A 337 -2.50 -10.58 6.20
N ASP A 338 -3.14 -11.62 5.66
CA ASP A 338 -4.46 -12.06 6.13
C ASP A 338 -4.39 -12.64 7.54
N THR A 339 -3.32 -13.36 7.85
CA THR A 339 -3.01 -13.86 9.19
C THR A 339 -2.87 -12.71 10.19
N LEU A 340 -2.18 -11.64 9.77
CA LEU A 340 -2.00 -10.43 10.56
C LEU A 340 -3.33 -9.71 10.79
N SER A 341 -4.09 -9.47 9.73
CA SER A 341 -5.41 -8.81 9.79
C SER A 341 -6.36 -9.55 10.75
N LYS A 342 -6.40 -10.88 10.68
CA LYS A 342 -7.18 -11.71 11.62
C LYS A 342 -6.69 -11.58 13.05
N SER A 343 -5.37 -11.65 13.28
CA SER A 343 -4.78 -11.54 14.63
C SER A 343 -5.02 -10.17 15.27
N TRP A 344 -5.13 -9.12 14.45
CA TRP A 344 -5.28 -7.74 14.89
C TRP A 344 -6.72 -7.24 14.80
N THR A 345 -7.67 -8.12 14.50
CA THR A 345 -9.09 -7.80 14.37
C THR A 345 -9.33 -6.66 13.35
N VAL A 346 -8.53 -6.64 12.28
CA VAL A 346 -8.65 -5.71 11.16
C VAL A 346 -9.63 -6.29 10.14
N PRO A 347 -10.76 -5.61 9.85
CA PRO A 347 -11.67 -6.04 8.80
C PRO A 347 -10.95 -6.19 7.46
N MET A 348 -11.20 -7.29 6.73
CA MET A 348 -10.47 -7.63 5.50
C MET A 348 -10.63 -6.57 4.39
N ASN A 349 -11.72 -5.80 4.40
CA ASN A 349 -11.96 -4.69 3.48
C ASN A 349 -11.19 -3.41 3.85
N ARG A 350 -10.35 -3.43 4.90
CA ARG A 350 -9.55 -2.28 5.33
C ARG A 350 -8.08 -2.52 5.13
N ARG A 351 -7.43 -1.55 4.49
CA ARG A 351 -5.98 -1.49 4.35
C ARG A 351 -5.39 -0.67 5.49
N LEU A 352 -5.44 -1.20 6.72
CA LEU A 352 -4.80 -0.54 7.86
C LEU A 352 -3.28 -0.78 7.82
N ILE A 353 -2.88 -2.05 7.66
CA ILE A 353 -1.48 -2.46 7.64
C ILE A 353 -1.33 -3.53 6.55
N GLY A 354 -0.35 -3.33 5.70
CA GLY A 354 -0.03 -4.22 4.59
C GLY A 354 1.45 -4.09 4.22
N PRO A 355 1.93 -4.99 3.34
CA PRO A 355 3.25 -4.87 2.74
C PRO A 355 3.40 -3.50 2.10
N SER A 356 4.35 -2.70 2.57
CA SER A 356 4.61 -1.34 2.12
C SER A 356 5.91 -0.84 2.75
N ILE A 357 6.37 0.33 2.30
CA ILE A 357 7.33 1.14 3.04
C ILE A 357 6.59 2.25 3.78
N ARG A 358 6.90 2.40 5.07
CA ARG A 358 6.39 3.44 5.96
C ARG A 358 7.53 4.24 6.58
N VAL A 359 7.20 5.45 7.03
CA VAL A 359 8.15 6.33 7.72
C VAL A 359 7.70 6.56 9.16
N ALA A 360 8.66 6.58 10.08
CA ALA A 360 8.48 7.07 11.43
C ALA A 360 9.45 8.23 11.71
N THR A 361 9.01 9.23 12.46
CA THR A 361 9.86 10.35 12.89
C THR A 361 9.82 10.54 14.39
N ASP A 362 11.00 10.67 15.02
CA ASP A 362 11.15 10.89 16.46
C ASP A 362 10.39 9.89 17.37
N GLY A 363 10.13 8.68 16.86
CA GLY A 363 9.40 7.63 17.55
C GLY A 363 7.92 7.54 17.16
N MET A 364 7.44 8.34 16.22
CA MET A 364 6.05 8.41 15.82
C MET A 364 5.88 7.89 14.39
N ILE A 365 4.97 6.93 14.18
CA ILE A 365 4.64 6.49 12.83
C ILE A 365 3.86 7.57 12.09
N SER A 366 4.18 7.77 10.82
CA SER A 366 3.46 8.69 9.93
C SER A 366 2.36 7.96 9.15
N SER A 367 1.40 8.75 8.67
CA SER A 367 0.34 8.29 7.76
C SER A 367 0.84 8.06 6.34
N TRP A 368 2.04 8.57 5.99
CA TRP A 368 2.69 8.30 4.71
C TRP A 368 3.07 6.82 4.59
N GLN A 369 2.65 6.23 3.49
CA GLN A 369 3.05 4.89 3.07
C GLN A 369 2.98 4.81 1.54
N ARG A 370 3.82 3.97 0.95
CA ARG A 370 3.68 3.60 -0.46
C ARG A 370 3.99 2.13 -0.67
N ASP A 371 3.46 1.59 -1.76
CA ASP A 371 3.81 0.25 -2.20
C ASP A 371 5.29 0.17 -2.59
N LEU A 372 5.85 -1.02 -2.45
CA LEU A 372 7.25 -1.25 -2.80
C LEU A 372 7.42 -1.35 -4.33
N SER A 373 8.45 -0.72 -4.87
CA SER A 373 8.88 -0.73 -6.27
C SER A 373 10.20 -1.50 -6.40
N LEU A 374 10.11 -2.84 -6.32
CA LEU A 374 11.28 -3.72 -6.34
C LEU A 374 11.74 -4.07 -7.76
N SER A 375 13.00 -3.81 -8.09
CA SER A 375 13.53 -3.89 -9.48
C SER A 375 13.61 -5.31 -10.06
N HIS A 376 13.75 -6.34 -9.22
CA HIS A 376 14.03 -7.72 -9.67
C HIS A 376 13.13 -8.79 -9.06
N ARG A 377 12.15 -8.42 -8.22
CA ARG A 377 11.32 -9.35 -7.43
C ARG A 377 9.92 -8.82 -7.15
N GLY A 378 9.17 -8.42 -8.19
CA GLY A 378 7.81 -7.89 -8.04
C GLY A 378 6.87 -8.76 -7.20
N PHE A 379 7.02 -10.09 -7.26
CA PHE A 379 6.25 -11.05 -6.45
C PHE A 379 6.52 -10.97 -4.93
N ASN A 380 7.60 -10.32 -4.50
CA ASN A 380 7.90 -10.10 -3.08
C ASN A 380 7.25 -8.82 -2.52
N VAL A 381 6.75 -7.93 -3.37
CA VAL A 381 6.12 -6.67 -2.95
C VAL A 381 5.00 -6.93 -1.96
N GLU A 382 4.21 -7.99 -2.16
CA GLU A 382 3.11 -8.40 -1.29
C GLU A 382 3.54 -9.14 0.00
N ARG A 383 4.83 -9.22 0.28
CA ARG A 383 5.37 -10.01 1.40
C ARG A 383 6.41 -9.28 2.22
N ILE A 384 6.70 -8.02 1.90
CA ILE A 384 7.74 -7.25 2.56
C ILE A 384 7.13 -6.03 3.24
N TRP A 385 7.47 -5.85 4.51
CA TRP A 385 7.11 -4.68 5.31
C TRP A 385 8.39 -3.94 5.68
N LEU A 386 8.49 -2.68 5.29
CA LEU A 386 9.60 -1.80 5.64
C LEU A 386 9.09 -0.64 6.48
N ILE A 387 9.80 -0.31 7.56
CA ILE A 387 9.57 0.91 8.33
C ILE A 387 10.93 1.59 8.49
N VAL A 388 11.07 2.82 7.99
CA VAL A 388 12.28 3.63 8.13
C VAL A 388 12.02 4.72 9.16
N HIS A 389 12.86 4.79 10.18
CA HIS A 389 12.76 5.77 11.25
C HIS A 389 13.88 6.80 11.16
N LEU A 390 13.51 8.08 11.33
CA LEU A 390 14.40 9.24 11.26
C LEU A 390 14.21 10.13 12.49
N ASN A 391 15.28 10.71 13.02
CA ASN A 391 15.21 11.71 14.09
C ASN A 391 15.30 13.14 13.53
N GLY A 392 14.52 14.05 14.10
CA GLY A 392 14.56 15.48 13.75
C GLY A 392 14.17 15.78 12.30
N VAL A 393 13.28 14.97 11.73
CA VAL A 393 12.67 15.21 10.41
C VAL A 393 11.22 15.63 10.63
N GLU A 394 10.89 16.82 10.14
CA GLU A 394 9.52 17.32 10.16
C GLU A 394 8.83 16.96 8.83
N PRO A 395 7.66 16.30 8.86
CA PRO A 395 6.89 16.03 7.65
C PRO A 395 6.10 17.26 7.19
N ASP A 396 5.96 17.39 5.87
CA ASP A 396 5.19 18.48 5.26
C ASP A 396 3.68 18.21 5.46
N LEU A 397 2.98 19.15 6.10
CA LEU A 397 1.51 19.19 6.35
C LEU A 397 0.88 17.89 6.89
N GLY A 398 0.83 17.75 8.22
CA GLY A 398 0.00 16.72 8.86
C GLY A 398 0.51 15.29 8.66
N ARG A 399 1.83 15.11 8.56
CA ARG A 399 2.51 13.80 8.45
C ARG A 399 2.31 13.08 7.12
N LYS A 400 1.90 13.79 6.06
CA LYS A 400 1.48 13.19 4.79
C LYS A 400 2.51 13.23 3.69
N ASP A 401 3.52 14.06 3.82
CA ASP A 401 4.63 14.05 2.89
C ASP A 401 5.94 14.37 3.60
N TYR A 402 7.04 14.15 2.92
CA TYR A 402 8.37 14.37 3.44
C TYR A 402 9.19 15.22 2.48
N PRO A 403 10.20 15.95 3.02
CA PRO A 403 11.11 16.69 2.17
C PRO A 403 11.72 15.80 1.08
N PRO A 404 11.91 16.30 -0.16
CA PRO A 404 12.35 15.48 -1.29
C PRO A 404 13.60 14.62 -1.03
N GLN A 405 14.57 15.14 -0.29
CA GLN A 405 15.78 14.41 0.12
C GLN A 405 15.48 13.14 0.95
N ILE A 406 14.40 13.14 1.74
CA ILE A 406 13.96 11.98 2.51
C ILE A 406 13.30 10.96 1.58
N LEU A 407 12.49 11.41 0.61
CA LEU A 407 11.89 10.52 -0.38
C LEU A 407 12.95 9.83 -1.25
N GLU A 408 13.98 10.55 -1.68
CA GLU A 408 15.14 9.96 -2.36
C GLU A 408 15.87 8.94 -1.48
N LEU A 409 16.08 9.24 -0.19
CA LEU A 409 16.69 8.29 0.75
C LEU A 409 15.89 7.00 0.85
N LEU A 410 14.56 7.07 0.89
CA LEU A 410 13.70 5.88 0.95
C LEU A 410 13.87 5.03 -0.32
N ASN A 411 13.95 5.65 -1.50
CA ASN A 411 14.18 4.93 -2.76
C ASN A 411 15.55 4.23 -2.79
N VAL A 412 16.58 4.85 -2.22
CA VAL A 412 17.92 4.26 -2.11
C VAL A 412 17.94 3.04 -1.17
N LEU A 413 17.22 3.09 -0.05
CA LEU A 413 17.23 2.03 0.96
C LEU A 413 16.29 0.86 0.65
N GLU A 414 15.28 1.08 -0.17
CA GLU A 414 14.18 0.14 -0.40
C GLU A 414 14.64 -1.24 -0.90
N ASN A 415 15.31 -1.29 -2.07
CA ASN A 415 15.80 -2.55 -2.65
C ASN A 415 16.82 -3.24 -1.72
N PRO A 416 17.86 -2.54 -1.20
CA PRO A 416 18.82 -3.15 -0.28
C PRO A 416 18.18 -3.78 0.96
N LEU A 417 17.20 -3.11 1.59
CA LEU A 417 16.50 -3.64 2.76
C LEU A 417 15.67 -4.87 2.39
N ALA A 418 14.89 -4.79 1.32
CA ALA A 418 14.04 -5.88 0.85
C ALA A 418 14.85 -7.14 0.48
N ASP A 419 15.95 -6.97 -0.24
CA ASP A 419 16.81 -8.08 -0.66
C ASP A 419 17.56 -8.71 0.52
N ASP A 420 18.03 -7.90 1.46
CA ASP A 420 18.74 -8.40 2.65
C ASP A 420 17.83 -9.26 3.53
N ILE A 421 16.64 -8.77 3.91
CA ILE A 421 15.71 -9.56 4.74
C ILE A 421 15.21 -10.81 4.02
N ALA A 422 14.97 -10.74 2.70
CA ALA A 422 14.54 -11.89 1.92
C ALA A 422 15.65 -12.95 1.86
N ARG A 423 16.90 -12.54 1.66
CA ARG A 423 18.07 -13.44 1.62
C ARG A 423 18.32 -14.07 2.98
N GLU A 424 18.43 -13.28 4.04
CA GLU A 424 18.72 -13.77 5.39
C GLU A 424 17.55 -14.62 5.96
N GLY A 425 16.31 -14.24 5.65
CA GLY A 425 15.11 -14.98 6.05
C GLY A 425 14.91 -16.30 5.31
N ALA A 426 15.49 -16.46 4.11
CA ALA A 426 15.19 -17.57 3.21
C ALA A 426 15.34 -18.95 3.87
N ALA A 427 16.37 -19.17 4.68
CA ALA A 427 16.61 -20.45 5.34
C ALA A 427 15.55 -20.80 6.41
N PHE A 428 14.88 -19.80 6.98
CA PHE A 428 13.91 -19.95 8.07
C PHE A 428 12.47 -20.04 7.60
N LEU A 429 12.14 -19.33 6.50
CA LEU A 429 10.78 -19.22 6.00
C LEU A 429 10.26 -20.53 5.43
N ILE A 430 9.01 -20.86 5.74
CA ILE A 430 8.29 -21.98 5.15
C ILE A 430 8.35 -21.82 3.62
N PRO A 431 8.70 -22.88 2.86
CA PRO A 431 8.65 -22.81 1.41
C PRO A 431 7.21 -22.52 1.04
N THR A 432 6.96 -21.52 0.19
CA THR A 432 5.63 -21.40 -0.37
C THR A 432 5.30 -22.67 -1.11
N THR A 433 4.28 -23.40 -0.64
CA THR A 433 3.51 -24.31 -1.47
C THR A 433 2.82 -23.44 -2.51
N ARG A 434 3.57 -23.05 -3.54
CA ARG A 434 2.95 -22.72 -4.80
C ARG A 434 2.16 -23.98 -5.17
N SER A 435 0.90 -23.80 -5.57
CA SER A 435 0.22 -24.72 -6.49
C SER A 435 0.86 -24.68 -7.90
N GLY A 436 2.10 -24.20 -8.00
CA GLY A 436 3.01 -24.30 -9.12
C GLY A 436 4.30 -24.88 -8.55
N LYS A 437 4.99 -25.73 -9.30
CA LYS A 437 6.21 -26.41 -8.84
C LYS A 437 7.18 -25.40 -8.19
N SER A 438 7.94 -25.85 -7.19
CA SER A 438 9.20 -25.15 -6.87
C SER A 438 9.90 -24.94 -8.20
N ILE A 439 10.34 -23.71 -8.49
CA ILE A 439 11.35 -23.57 -9.53
C ILE A 439 12.60 -24.12 -8.85
N ASP A 440 12.73 -25.44 -8.87
CA ASP A 440 14.01 -26.08 -8.63
C ASP A 440 14.93 -25.45 -9.67
N TYR A 441 16.02 -24.85 -9.21
CA TYR A 441 17.04 -24.39 -10.11
C TYR A 441 17.58 -25.64 -10.82
N GLU A 442 17.08 -25.84 -12.03
CA GLU A 442 17.61 -26.81 -12.96
C GLU A 442 18.71 -26.11 -13.76
N ASP A 443 19.90 -26.71 -13.79
CA ASP A 443 20.99 -26.19 -14.60
C ASP A 443 20.49 -26.00 -16.05
N PRO A 444 20.66 -24.81 -16.66
CA PRO A 444 20.17 -24.53 -18.00
C PRO A 444 20.63 -25.56 -19.05
N LYS A 445 21.79 -26.20 -18.88
CA LYS A 445 22.28 -27.26 -19.76
C LYS A 445 21.47 -28.54 -19.62
N VAL A 446 21.06 -28.89 -18.41
CA VAL A 446 20.19 -30.04 -18.14
C VAL A 446 18.82 -29.78 -18.75
N LYS A 447 18.23 -28.60 -18.48
CA LYS A 447 16.95 -28.17 -19.09
C LYS A 447 17.03 -28.21 -20.62
N ALA A 448 18.11 -27.67 -21.22
CA ALA A 448 18.29 -27.67 -22.67
C ALA A 448 18.45 -29.08 -23.26
N THR A 449 19.17 -29.98 -22.58
CA THR A 449 19.34 -31.37 -23.03
C THR A 449 18.01 -32.13 -22.97
N ALA A 450 17.25 -31.96 -21.89
CA ALA A 450 15.92 -32.56 -21.72
C ALA A 450 14.86 -31.98 -22.67
N ARG A 451 15.05 -30.77 -23.22
CA ARG A 451 14.18 -30.23 -24.28
C ARG A 451 14.55 -30.73 -25.66
N LYS A 452 15.85 -30.93 -25.94
CA LYS A 452 16.32 -31.48 -27.23
C LYS A 452 15.88 -32.92 -27.48
N SER A 453 15.48 -33.67 -26.45
CA SER A 453 14.91 -35.01 -26.62
C SER A 453 13.50 -35.00 -27.22
N ASP A 454 12.80 -33.86 -27.13
CA ASP A 454 11.41 -33.69 -27.56
C ASP A 454 11.36 -32.58 -28.63
N PRO A 455 11.88 -32.84 -29.84
CA PRO A 455 11.91 -31.84 -30.90
C PRO A 455 10.50 -31.46 -31.34
N LEU A 456 10.35 -30.25 -31.88
CA LEU A 456 9.10 -29.82 -32.49
C LEU A 456 8.71 -30.80 -33.62
N SER A 457 7.47 -31.29 -33.62
CA SER A 457 7.03 -32.39 -34.49
C SER A 457 7.17 -32.09 -35.98
N VAL A 458 7.02 -30.83 -36.37
CA VAL A 458 7.16 -30.36 -37.75
C VAL A 458 7.91 -29.03 -37.71
N GLN A 459 9.04 -28.95 -38.42
CA GLN A 459 9.82 -27.71 -38.57
C GLN A 459 9.74 -27.15 -39.99
N THR A 460 9.31 -27.95 -40.95
CA THR A 460 9.22 -27.61 -42.37
C THR A 460 7.85 -27.99 -42.90
N ALA A 461 7.29 -27.15 -43.76
CA ALA A 461 6.12 -27.48 -44.57
C ALA A 461 6.40 -26.97 -45.99
N GLU A 462 5.97 -27.72 -47.01
CA GLU A 462 6.24 -27.38 -48.40
C GLU A 462 5.66 -25.99 -48.73
N GLY A 463 6.51 -25.09 -49.24
CA GLY A 463 6.15 -23.71 -49.58
C GLY A 463 6.27 -22.70 -48.44
N LEU A 464 6.61 -23.12 -47.21
CA LEU A 464 6.71 -22.22 -46.04
C LEU A 464 8.13 -22.18 -45.44
N PRO A 465 8.53 -21.06 -44.81
CA PRO A 465 9.82 -20.96 -44.12
C PRO A 465 9.95 -21.96 -42.97
N THR A 466 11.14 -22.54 -42.83
CA THR A 466 11.48 -23.46 -41.73
C THR A 466 11.40 -22.76 -40.37
N LEU A 467 10.63 -23.33 -39.44
CA LEU A 467 10.63 -22.95 -38.04
C LEU A 467 11.98 -23.34 -37.40
N ARG A 468 12.62 -22.38 -36.75
CA ARG A 468 13.87 -22.48 -35.99
C ARG A 468 13.65 -22.88 -34.52
N TYR A 469 12.42 -22.87 -34.02
CA TYR A 469 12.09 -23.33 -32.68
C TYR A 469 12.34 -24.83 -32.56
N LEU A 470 13.25 -25.22 -31.65
CA LEU A 470 13.83 -26.57 -31.70
C LEU A 470 12.97 -27.65 -31.03
N SER A 471 12.23 -27.32 -29.97
CA SER A 471 11.54 -28.29 -29.12
C SER A 471 10.06 -27.96 -28.96
N GLU A 472 9.23 -28.94 -28.61
CA GLU A 472 7.83 -28.64 -28.26
C GLU A 472 7.76 -27.65 -27.07
N PRO A 473 6.80 -26.71 -27.09
CA PRO A 473 6.49 -25.88 -25.92
C PRO A 473 6.21 -26.72 -24.68
N ARG A 474 6.66 -26.23 -23.51
CA ARG A 474 6.33 -26.82 -22.20
C ARG A 474 5.82 -25.80 -21.19
N GLU A 475 5.95 -24.51 -21.49
CA GLU A 475 5.46 -23.40 -20.69
C GLU A 475 4.91 -22.30 -21.60
N GLU A 476 4.09 -21.41 -21.04
CA GLU A 476 3.44 -20.31 -21.76
C GLU A 476 4.41 -19.44 -22.56
N GLN A 477 5.61 -19.18 -22.02
CA GLN A 477 6.64 -18.38 -22.70
C GLN A 477 7.16 -19.05 -23.97
N ASP A 478 7.18 -20.39 -24.02
CA ASP A 478 7.52 -21.13 -25.24
C ASP A 478 6.42 -20.94 -26.31
N VAL A 479 5.15 -20.85 -25.89
CA VAL A 479 4.01 -20.59 -26.80
C VAL A 479 4.11 -19.20 -27.40
N VAL A 480 4.40 -18.18 -26.58
CA VAL A 480 4.60 -16.79 -27.05
C VAL A 480 5.77 -16.71 -28.03
N ALA A 481 6.88 -17.40 -27.75
CA ALA A 481 8.04 -17.43 -28.63
C ALA A 481 7.72 -18.10 -29.97
N LEU A 482 7.10 -19.29 -29.94
CA LEU A 482 6.71 -20.03 -31.13
C LEU A 482 5.67 -19.27 -31.96
N PHE A 483 4.67 -18.66 -31.34
CA PHE A 483 3.69 -17.82 -32.03
C PHE A 483 4.36 -16.69 -32.81
N ASN A 484 5.29 -15.95 -32.18
CA ASN A 484 6.01 -14.87 -32.87
C ASN A 484 6.95 -15.39 -33.96
N GLU A 485 7.50 -16.59 -33.81
CA GLU A 485 8.27 -17.22 -34.88
C GLU A 485 7.40 -17.60 -36.08
N MET A 486 6.23 -18.20 -35.84
CA MET A 486 5.25 -18.51 -36.89
C MET A 486 4.73 -17.24 -37.58
N ARG A 487 4.62 -16.12 -36.85
CA ARG A 487 4.37 -14.80 -37.43
C ARG A 487 5.51 -14.34 -38.34
N GLY A 488 6.76 -14.46 -37.88
CA GLY A 488 7.95 -14.14 -38.67
C GLY A 488 8.11 -15.03 -39.91
N ALA A 489 7.63 -16.27 -39.84
CA ALA A 489 7.55 -17.21 -40.95
C ALA A 489 6.34 -16.98 -41.88
N SER A 490 5.56 -15.90 -41.68
CA SER A 490 4.36 -15.56 -42.45
C SER A 490 3.20 -16.57 -42.35
N ILE A 491 3.24 -17.51 -41.40
CA ILE A 491 2.16 -18.47 -41.13
C ILE A 491 1.01 -17.78 -40.38
N LEU A 492 1.36 -16.95 -39.41
CA LEU A 492 0.41 -16.15 -38.61
C LEU A 492 0.67 -14.64 -38.76
N GLY A 493 1.37 -14.24 -39.83
CA GLY A 493 1.86 -12.87 -40.03
C GLY A 493 0.77 -11.80 -39.94
N HIS A 494 -0.44 -12.17 -40.38
CA HIS A 494 -1.67 -11.36 -40.36
C HIS A 494 -2.24 -11.07 -38.96
N PHE A 495 -1.74 -11.70 -37.89
CA PHE A 495 -2.01 -11.26 -36.52
C PHE A 495 -0.90 -10.31 -36.05
N ARG A 496 -1.19 -9.03 -35.87
CA ARG A 496 -0.23 -7.99 -35.51
C ARG A 496 -0.39 -7.57 -34.04
N PRO A 497 0.55 -7.88 -33.15
CA PRO A 497 0.49 -7.44 -31.77
C PRO A 497 0.77 -5.93 -31.72
N VAL A 498 -0.11 -5.23 -31.01
CA VAL A 498 0.10 -3.84 -30.57
C VAL A 498 1.09 -3.85 -29.40
N PHE A 499 0.94 -4.80 -28.47
CA PHE A 499 1.88 -5.00 -27.36
C PHE A 499 1.90 -6.46 -26.89
N PHE A 500 2.95 -6.81 -26.13
CA PHE A 500 2.99 -7.95 -25.22
C PHE A 500 3.31 -7.44 -23.82
N SER A 501 2.70 -8.03 -22.79
CA SER A 501 2.93 -7.66 -21.40
C SER A 501 3.04 -8.87 -20.50
N GLY A 502 4.04 -8.84 -19.61
CA GLY A 502 4.13 -9.75 -18.47
C GLY A 502 3.65 -9.15 -17.16
N SER A 503 3.14 -7.91 -17.17
CA SER A 503 2.79 -7.15 -15.95
C SER A 503 1.39 -6.53 -15.97
N TYR A 504 0.72 -6.51 -17.12
CA TYR A 504 -0.66 -6.06 -17.24
C TYR A 504 -1.64 -7.22 -17.07
N VAL A 505 -2.92 -6.88 -16.89
CA VAL A 505 -3.99 -7.89 -16.71
C VAL A 505 -4.06 -8.83 -17.91
N TYR A 506 -3.95 -8.30 -19.13
CA TYR A 506 -3.98 -9.07 -20.36
C TYR A 506 -2.60 -9.17 -21.02
N ASP A 507 -2.33 -10.31 -21.63
CA ASP A 507 -1.01 -10.63 -22.17
C ASP A 507 -0.70 -9.84 -23.45
N SER A 508 -1.70 -9.62 -24.30
CA SER A 508 -1.52 -8.94 -25.58
C SER A 508 -2.81 -8.31 -26.11
N TYR A 509 -2.65 -7.43 -27.09
CA TYR A 509 -3.72 -6.92 -27.93
C TYR A 509 -3.29 -7.06 -29.39
N LEU A 510 -4.07 -7.76 -30.20
CA LEU A 510 -3.74 -8.07 -31.60
C LEU A 510 -4.66 -7.34 -32.56
N THR A 511 -4.15 -7.03 -33.74
CA THR A 511 -4.89 -6.57 -34.93
C THR A 511 -4.79 -7.66 -35.99
N TYR A 512 -5.92 -8.18 -36.46
CA TYR A 512 -6.01 -9.16 -37.55
C TYR A 512 -6.15 -8.45 -38.90
N THR A 513 -5.28 -8.78 -39.86
CA THR A 513 -5.21 -8.13 -41.19
C THR A 513 -5.44 -9.19 -42.28
N PRO A 514 -6.69 -9.44 -42.72
CA PRO A 514 -7.01 -10.52 -43.64
C PRO A 514 -6.29 -10.39 -45.01
N GLU A 515 -5.93 -9.18 -45.41
CA GLU A 515 -5.20 -8.90 -46.65
C GLU A 515 -3.74 -9.39 -46.60
N GLU A 516 -3.18 -9.57 -45.40
CA GLU A 516 -1.81 -10.05 -45.18
C GLU A 516 -1.72 -11.57 -45.07
N VAL A 517 -2.84 -12.30 -45.18
CA VAL A 517 -2.85 -13.76 -45.20
C VAL A 517 -2.23 -14.24 -46.52
N ALA A 518 -1.10 -14.96 -46.43
CA ALA A 518 -0.46 -15.60 -47.58
C ALA A 518 -1.40 -16.63 -48.23
N GLU A 519 -1.37 -16.74 -49.56
CA GLU A 519 -2.30 -17.60 -50.29
C GLU A 519 -2.12 -19.07 -49.90
N GLU A 520 -0.87 -19.49 -49.71
CA GLU A 520 -0.51 -20.84 -49.26
C GLU A 520 -1.10 -21.16 -47.88
N ILE A 521 -1.28 -20.15 -47.01
CA ILE A 521 -1.89 -20.28 -45.69
C ILE A 521 -3.42 -20.28 -45.80
N ARG A 522 -3.99 -19.50 -46.72
CA ARG A 522 -5.44 -19.48 -46.98
C ARG A 522 -5.93 -20.82 -47.52
N GLU A 523 -5.16 -21.47 -48.38
CA GLU A 523 -5.43 -22.82 -48.87
C GLU A 523 -5.34 -23.88 -47.75
N LEU A 524 -4.36 -23.73 -46.84
CA LEU A 524 -4.10 -24.70 -45.77
C LEU A 524 -5.11 -24.60 -44.61
N LEU A 525 -5.50 -23.38 -44.26
CA LEU A 525 -6.34 -23.08 -43.11
C LEU A 525 -7.52 -22.22 -43.54
N PRO A 526 -8.41 -22.76 -44.39
CA PRO A 526 -9.49 -21.97 -44.95
C PRO A 526 -10.40 -21.48 -43.82
N ALA A 527 -10.76 -20.21 -43.91
CA ALA A 527 -11.79 -19.58 -43.10
C ALA A 527 -12.95 -19.21 -44.03
N SER A 528 -14.12 -18.92 -43.47
CA SER A 528 -15.31 -18.54 -44.25
C SER A 528 -15.01 -17.28 -45.09
N ASP A 529 -15.16 -17.39 -46.41
CA ASP A 529 -15.07 -16.25 -47.34
C ASP A 529 -16.20 -15.26 -47.04
N GLY A 530 -15.92 -14.27 -46.21
CA GLY A 530 -16.89 -13.25 -45.88
C GLY A 530 -16.34 -12.22 -44.92
N ALA A 531 -15.78 -11.13 -45.44
CA ALA A 531 -15.65 -9.89 -44.70
C ALA A 531 -17.06 -9.32 -44.44
N LEU A 532 -17.67 -9.63 -43.29
CA LEU A 532 -18.94 -8.99 -42.92
C LEU A 532 -18.69 -7.52 -42.51
N PRO A 533 -19.54 -6.57 -42.92
CA PRO A 533 -19.44 -5.17 -42.51
C PRO A 533 -19.68 -4.99 -41.00
N GLY A 534 -18.82 -4.23 -40.32
CA GLY A 534 -19.00 -3.83 -38.91
C GLY A 534 -18.13 -4.56 -37.88
N ARG A 535 -17.11 -5.32 -38.32
CA ARG A 535 -16.27 -6.13 -37.43
C ARG A 535 -15.11 -5.35 -36.78
N SER A 536 -14.78 -5.77 -35.57
CA SER A 536 -13.57 -5.32 -34.88
C SER A 536 -12.43 -6.26 -35.26
N LEU A 537 -11.46 -5.71 -36.00
CA LEU A 537 -10.23 -6.42 -36.38
C LEU A 537 -9.20 -6.43 -35.24
N GLU A 538 -9.53 -5.89 -34.07
CA GLU A 538 -8.59 -5.73 -32.97
C GLU A 538 -9.17 -6.20 -31.65
N GLY A 539 -8.38 -6.89 -30.83
CA GLY A 539 -8.91 -7.50 -29.62
C GLY A 539 -7.83 -8.03 -28.69
N VAL A 540 -8.25 -8.31 -27.46
CA VAL A 540 -7.38 -8.91 -26.45
C VAL A 540 -7.01 -10.32 -26.88
N ALA A 541 -5.72 -10.63 -26.76
CA ALA A 541 -5.20 -11.98 -26.92
C ALA A 541 -4.50 -12.44 -25.65
N GLU A 542 -4.72 -13.70 -25.36
CA GLU A 542 -4.26 -14.39 -24.17
C GLU A 542 -3.40 -15.57 -24.55
N PHE A 543 -2.37 -15.87 -23.76
CA PHE A 543 -1.44 -16.95 -24.02
C PHE A 543 -1.49 -17.95 -22.87
N LYS A 544 -1.59 -19.24 -23.18
CA LYS A 544 -1.52 -20.32 -22.19
C LYS A 544 -0.76 -21.51 -22.74
N TYR A 545 -0.19 -22.35 -21.87
CA TYR A 545 0.33 -23.63 -22.33
C TYR A 545 -0.84 -24.53 -22.76
N ASP A 546 -1.81 -24.76 -21.89
CA ASP A 546 -3.06 -25.45 -22.22
C ASP A 546 -4.26 -24.53 -21.98
N LEU A 547 -5.30 -24.65 -22.82
CA LEU A 547 -6.52 -23.84 -22.69
C LEU A 547 -7.12 -23.90 -21.28
N GLY A 548 -7.04 -25.05 -20.61
CA GLY A 548 -7.56 -25.25 -19.26
C GLY A 548 -6.91 -24.35 -18.20
N GLU A 549 -5.70 -23.86 -18.44
CA GLU A 549 -4.97 -22.98 -17.53
C GLU A 549 -5.54 -21.55 -17.49
N MET A 550 -6.51 -21.23 -18.36
CA MET A 550 -7.27 -19.99 -18.30
C MET A 550 -8.33 -19.99 -17.20
N LEU A 551 -8.93 -21.15 -16.87
CA LEU A 551 -10.06 -21.22 -15.94
C LEU A 551 -9.75 -20.69 -14.52
N PRO A 552 -8.57 -20.94 -13.92
CA PRO A 552 -8.22 -20.36 -12.61
C PRO A 552 -8.31 -18.83 -12.59
N ASP A 553 -7.95 -18.16 -13.69
CA ASP A 553 -7.95 -16.69 -13.77
C ASP A 553 -9.39 -16.15 -13.87
N LEU A 554 -10.27 -16.87 -14.59
CA LEU A 554 -11.70 -16.56 -14.69
C LEU A 554 -12.42 -16.80 -13.36
N VAL A 555 -12.16 -17.92 -12.68
CA VAL A 555 -12.78 -18.26 -11.38
C VAL A 555 -12.41 -17.24 -10.29
N ARG A 556 -11.23 -16.64 -10.39
CA ARG A 556 -10.76 -15.59 -9.47
C ARG A 556 -11.20 -14.18 -9.87
N GLU A 557 -11.97 -14.05 -10.95
CA GLU A 557 -12.40 -12.77 -11.52
C GLU A 557 -11.21 -11.84 -11.84
N LEU A 558 -10.07 -12.42 -12.25
CA LEU A 558 -8.88 -11.67 -12.68
C LEU A 558 -8.97 -11.28 -14.16
N LYS A 559 -9.65 -12.11 -14.97
CA LYS A 559 -9.85 -11.91 -16.41
C LYS A 559 -11.32 -12.08 -16.74
N THR A 560 -11.80 -11.33 -17.74
CA THR A 560 -13.20 -11.37 -18.18
C THR A 560 -13.31 -12.12 -19.50
N TRP A 561 -14.11 -13.19 -19.55
CA TRP A 561 -14.26 -14.02 -20.76
C TRP A 561 -14.68 -13.24 -22.00
N SER A 562 -15.66 -12.35 -21.86
CA SER A 562 -16.18 -11.53 -22.96
C SER A 562 -15.21 -10.46 -23.47
N GLU A 563 -14.12 -10.18 -22.76
CA GLU A 563 -13.09 -9.24 -23.20
C GLU A 563 -12.03 -9.93 -24.05
N ILE A 564 -11.84 -11.23 -23.88
CA ILE A 564 -10.86 -12.03 -24.62
C ILE A 564 -11.42 -12.36 -25.99
N ARG A 565 -10.68 -12.03 -27.05
CA ARG A 565 -11.05 -12.42 -28.41
C ARG A 565 -10.29 -13.64 -28.89
N TRP A 566 -8.98 -13.66 -28.66
CA TRP A 566 -8.12 -14.76 -29.07
C TRP A 566 -7.45 -15.41 -27.86
N LEU A 567 -7.42 -16.74 -27.88
CA LEU A 567 -6.61 -17.52 -26.95
C LEU A 567 -5.59 -18.32 -27.75
N VAL A 568 -4.31 -17.98 -27.62
CA VAL A 568 -3.21 -18.70 -28.23
C VAL A 568 -2.69 -19.71 -27.22
N CYS A 569 -2.68 -20.99 -27.58
CA CYS A 569 -2.18 -22.02 -26.68
C CYS A 569 -1.37 -23.09 -27.40
N TRP A 570 -0.57 -23.85 -26.64
CA TRP A 570 0.05 -25.05 -27.20
C TRP A 570 -1.01 -26.11 -27.46
N SER A 571 -1.88 -26.40 -26.49
CA SER A 571 -2.92 -27.42 -26.62
C SER A 571 -4.32 -26.98 -26.20
N ALA A 572 -5.30 -27.48 -26.95
CA ALA A 572 -6.73 -27.43 -26.64
C ALA A 572 -7.33 -28.85 -26.79
N SER A 573 -6.73 -29.82 -26.09
CA SER A 573 -6.93 -31.26 -26.35
C SER A 573 -8.25 -31.86 -25.86
N LYS A 574 -9.02 -31.14 -25.04
CA LYS A 574 -10.27 -31.63 -24.46
C LYS A 574 -11.46 -30.89 -25.06
N ALA A 575 -12.54 -31.62 -25.34
CA ALA A 575 -13.81 -31.02 -25.76
C ALA A 575 -14.47 -30.18 -24.65
N THR A 576 -14.10 -30.40 -23.38
CA THR A 576 -14.67 -29.67 -22.25
C THR A 576 -13.64 -29.49 -21.13
N TYR A 577 -13.62 -28.28 -20.56
CA TYR A 577 -12.82 -27.92 -19.40
C TYR A 577 -13.74 -27.39 -18.30
N THR A 578 -13.61 -27.92 -17.08
CA THR A 578 -14.45 -27.50 -15.94
C THR A 578 -13.60 -27.21 -14.72
N GLN A 579 -13.80 -26.05 -14.11
CA GLN A 579 -13.14 -25.67 -12.86
C GLN A 579 -13.93 -24.57 -12.16
N GLY A 580 -14.09 -24.68 -10.83
CA GLY A 580 -14.70 -23.63 -10.01
C GLY A 580 -16.15 -23.27 -10.38
N GLY A 581 -16.91 -24.20 -10.97
CA GLY A 581 -18.28 -23.97 -11.42
C GLY A 581 -18.39 -23.37 -12.82
N LEU A 582 -17.28 -23.06 -13.48
CA LEU A 582 -17.23 -22.67 -14.88
C LEU A 582 -16.98 -23.90 -15.77
N THR A 583 -17.65 -23.94 -16.92
CA THR A 583 -17.46 -24.96 -17.96
C THR A 583 -17.21 -24.28 -19.29
N VAL A 584 -16.08 -24.60 -19.92
CA VAL A 584 -15.73 -24.15 -21.27
C VAL A 584 -15.85 -25.35 -22.22
N GLU A 585 -16.67 -25.20 -23.25
CA GLU A 585 -16.81 -26.16 -24.34
C GLU A 585 -15.90 -25.74 -25.49
N VAL A 586 -15.17 -26.69 -26.06
CA VAL A 586 -14.20 -26.45 -27.12
C VAL A 586 -14.54 -27.33 -28.31
N THR A 587 -14.70 -26.70 -29.47
CA THR A 587 -15.02 -27.38 -30.73
C THR A 587 -13.93 -27.05 -31.75
N THR A 588 -13.42 -28.05 -32.45
CA THR A 588 -12.52 -27.83 -33.58
C THR A 588 -13.27 -27.07 -34.68
N VAL A 589 -12.65 -26.03 -35.19
CA VAL A 589 -13.22 -25.18 -36.23
C VAL A 589 -13.27 -25.93 -37.55
N ARG A 590 -14.42 -25.92 -38.22
CA ARG A 590 -14.49 -26.19 -39.67
C ARG A 590 -14.35 -24.87 -40.43
N PRO A 591 -13.98 -24.88 -41.72
CA PRO A 591 -13.74 -23.66 -42.48
C PRO A 591 -14.92 -22.68 -42.44
N GLU A 592 -16.15 -23.18 -42.39
CA GLU A 592 -17.38 -22.40 -42.25
C GLU A 592 -17.59 -21.77 -40.85
N ASP A 593 -16.90 -22.25 -39.81
CA ASP A 593 -17.14 -21.89 -38.41
C ASP A 593 -16.25 -20.72 -37.95
N SER A 594 -15.17 -20.39 -38.66
CA SER A 594 -14.26 -19.29 -38.30
C SER A 594 -14.13 -18.24 -39.39
N GLU A 595 -13.97 -17.00 -38.95
CA GLU A 595 -13.78 -15.81 -39.78
C GLU A 595 -12.30 -15.39 -39.82
N TYR A 596 -11.44 -16.04 -39.01
CA TYR A 596 -10.02 -15.74 -38.88
C TYR A 596 -9.19 -16.94 -39.34
N VAL A 597 -8.34 -16.72 -40.34
CA VAL A 597 -7.38 -17.73 -40.82
C VAL A 597 -6.35 -18.00 -39.73
N GLY A 598 -6.12 -19.28 -39.41
CA GLY A 598 -5.21 -19.70 -38.32
C GLY A 598 -5.88 -20.05 -37.00
N VAL A 599 -7.18 -19.79 -36.84
CA VAL A 599 -7.96 -20.29 -35.69
C VAL A 599 -8.27 -21.76 -35.90
N THR A 600 -7.98 -22.57 -34.89
CA THR A 600 -8.14 -24.03 -34.96
C THR A 600 -9.30 -24.54 -34.12
N HIS A 601 -9.69 -23.80 -33.08
CA HIS A 601 -10.84 -24.16 -32.22
C HIS A 601 -11.67 -22.92 -31.85
N ILE A 602 -12.92 -23.17 -31.47
CA ILE A 602 -13.83 -22.20 -30.85
C ILE A 602 -14.08 -22.66 -29.43
N ALA A 603 -13.94 -21.73 -28.49
CA ALA A 603 -14.27 -21.96 -27.09
C ALA A 603 -15.47 -21.10 -26.68
N THR A 604 -16.41 -21.71 -25.95
CA THR A 604 -17.60 -21.05 -25.40
C THR A 604 -17.75 -21.35 -23.92
N LEU A 605 -18.04 -20.32 -23.13
CA LEU A 605 -18.26 -20.45 -21.69
C LEU A 605 -19.76 -20.64 -21.43
N SER A 606 -20.15 -21.79 -20.87
CA SER A 606 -21.56 -22.20 -20.70
C SER A 606 -22.41 -21.21 -19.89
N THR A 607 -21.78 -20.35 -19.08
CA THR A 607 -22.43 -19.40 -18.17
C THR A 607 -22.43 -17.94 -18.64
N ALA A 608 -21.67 -17.59 -19.69
CA ALA A 608 -21.39 -16.18 -20.05
C ALA A 608 -22.08 -15.67 -21.33
N GLY A 609 -23.13 -16.35 -21.81
CA GLY A 609 -23.84 -15.98 -23.04
C GLY A 609 -23.03 -16.28 -24.31
N GLU A 610 -23.45 -15.70 -25.45
CA GLU A 610 -22.93 -15.98 -26.81
C GLU A 610 -21.47 -15.51 -27.07
N ALA A 611 -20.70 -15.11 -26.04
CA ALA A 611 -19.33 -14.64 -26.22
C ALA A 611 -18.38 -15.80 -26.58
N VAL A 612 -17.95 -15.80 -27.84
CA VAL A 612 -17.03 -16.78 -28.43
C VAL A 612 -15.58 -16.31 -28.29
N VAL A 613 -14.71 -17.20 -27.83
CA VAL A 613 -13.25 -17.00 -27.88
C VAL A 613 -12.68 -17.86 -29.01
N HIS A 614 -11.92 -17.24 -29.91
CA HIS A 614 -11.25 -17.91 -31.02
C HIS A 614 -9.90 -18.45 -30.58
N VAL A 615 -9.70 -19.76 -30.66
CA VAL A 615 -8.52 -20.42 -30.13
C VAL A 615 -7.54 -20.77 -31.25
N ILE A 616 -6.29 -20.34 -31.08
CA ILE A 616 -5.16 -20.67 -31.95
C ILE A 616 -4.31 -21.71 -31.21
N SER A 617 -4.66 -22.99 -31.35
CA SER A 617 -3.85 -24.12 -30.88
C SER A 617 -2.65 -24.33 -31.82
N LEU A 618 -1.45 -23.95 -31.38
CA LEU A 618 -0.22 -24.05 -32.17
C LEU A 618 0.13 -25.51 -32.49
N LYS A 619 -0.18 -26.45 -31.59
CA LYS A 619 0.05 -27.87 -31.87
C LYS A 619 -0.80 -28.36 -33.04
N SER A 620 -2.08 -28.02 -33.05
CA SER A 620 -3.01 -28.40 -34.12
C SER A 620 -2.63 -27.74 -35.44
N LEU A 621 -2.16 -26.50 -35.38
CA LEU A 621 -1.68 -25.75 -36.54
C LEU A 621 -0.44 -26.41 -37.17
N ILE A 622 0.52 -26.81 -36.34
CA ILE A 622 1.74 -27.52 -36.77
C ILE A 622 1.43 -28.91 -37.32
N GLN A 623 0.45 -29.62 -36.75
CA GLN A 623 -0.02 -30.90 -37.29
C GLN A 623 -0.64 -30.73 -38.68
N ALA A 624 -1.52 -29.75 -38.86
CA ALA A 624 -2.12 -29.44 -40.16
C ALA A 624 -1.07 -29.06 -41.22
N LEU A 625 0.01 -28.39 -40.81
CA LEU A 625 1.15 -28.08 -41.67
C LEU A 625 1.95 -29.32 -42.11
N GLY A 626 2.03 -30.34 -41.25
CA GLY A 626 2.78 -31.58 -41.51
C GLY A 626 2.05 -32.59 -42.39
N GLU A 627 0.71 -32.61 -42.36
CA GLU A 627 -0.13 -33.51 -43.19
C GLU A 627 -0.01 -33.25 -44.70
N ARG A 628 0.79 -32.26 -45.15
CA ARG A 628 1.11 -31.97 -46.55
C ARG A 628 2.39 -32.67 -47.05
N GLU A 629 3.22 -33.25 -46.16
CA GLU A 629 4.45 -33.96 -46.54
C GLU A 629 4.21 -35.43 -46.99
N ASP A 630 3.02 -35.99 -46.70
CA ASP A 630 2.55 -37.31 -47.14
C ASP A 630 1.50 -37.19 -48.27
#